data_AF-A0A9P3A3D8-F1
#
_entry.id   AF-A0A9P3A3D8-F1
#
_cell.length_a   1.000
_cell.length_b   1.000
_cell.length_c   1.000
_cell.angle_alpha   90.00
_cell.angle_beta   90.00
_cell.angle_gamma   90.00
#
_symmetry.space_group_name_H-M   'P 1'
#
loop_
_entity.id
_entity.type
_entity.pdbx_description
1 polymer ?
#
loop_
_entity_poly.entity_id
_entity_poly.type
_entity_poly.pdbx_seq_one_letter_code
_entity_poly.pdbx_strand_id
1 'polypeptide(L)'
;MSSTPSPPLPWFFAFLPTPHPQTNNDGVIALLVALHLCIAALITPCTPGWKLFRAGIIVPVAMYLYWYCAWSALKPNHEEHWGVAAGCCWSIVRALELLVLYPAEENVYRVTPQADGDFVREPIPPPWTKAKLYWAYSLWWSNRGIGWNYSCTLPPSSTRHPFSRTSSRKAFLLNRGRHYILWIAFVDLVRAYMALGPGAAFFDGRPGVAPSYDSLSMVEKAVYSLCVCVRIMWSIEKTFTGGSLLLVAMGGVLGWEGEMWSPWGYPPLFGSIQELWLHPGLATVWSRTWHQLYRRWLYVFGWLTIGEKLLGLPHSGQSARPPPPHVTPSGAITPTGENADSSSSKVNSAGRASPTHLLPTDPLSSSKISKSSVGTRSSNRSTAMLSNFIKSLIVFALCGWMHDQASYALLHRIASPGDKVNWVDALGTIPFFVAQPFAIAVETFIKRQWRKVKSRQYPGGTPDWLVFWERLVGFAATWWWLGWSARWFVVGLTRAGVWRMGEDELPSWTLFGGLIWGKWEV
;
A
#
# COMPACT_ATOMS: atom_id res chain seq x y z
N MET A 1 -12.20 -20.75 -31.71
CA MET A 1 -11.99 -19.96 -30.48
C MET A 1 -12.56 -20.77 -29.33
N SER A 2 -11.73 -21.27 -28.41
CA SER A 2 -12.24 -22.07 -27.28
C SER A 2 -13.08 -21.17 -26.38
N SER A 3 -14.27 -21.65 -26.03
CA SER A 3 -15.19 -21.05 -25.08
C SER A 3 -14.57 -21.10 -23.68
N THR A 4 -13.67 -20.18 -23.38
CA THR A 4 -13.28 -19.93 -22.00
C THR A 4 -14.52 -19.47 -21.24
N PRO A 5 -14.92 -20.14 -20.15
CA PRO A 5 -16.11 -19.78 -19.41
C PRO A 5 -15.92 -18.39 -18.81
N SER A 6 -16.89 -17.48 -18.96
CA SER A 6 -16.87 -16.21 -18.23
C SER A 6 -16.92 -16.44 -16.73
N PRO A 7 -16.39 -15.50 -15.93
CA PRO A 7 -16.81 -15.42 -14.55
C PRO A 7 -18.33 -15.35 -14.51
N PRO A 8 -19.01 -16.13 -13.65
CA PRO A 8 -20.28 -15.64 -13.18
C PRO A 8 -19.99 -14.28 -12.56
N LEU A 9 -20.65 -13.22 -13.06
CA LEU A 9 -20.70 -11.98 -12.33
C LEU A 9 -21.09 -12.34 -10.89
N PRO A 10 -20.43 -11.79 -9.86
CA PRO A 10 -20.85 -12.03 -8.50
C PRO A 10 -22.36 -11.83 -8.41
N TRP A 11 -23.06 -12.75 -7.76
CA TRP A 11 -24.53 -12.84 -7.81
C TRP A 11 -25.25 -11.52 -7.52
N PHE A 12 -24.58 -10.58 -6.83
CA PHE A 12 -25.10 -9.27 -6.50
C PHE A 12 -25.01 -8.22 -7.61
N PHE A 13 -24.25 -8.46 -8.69
CA PHE A 13 -24.09 -7.49 -9.79
C PHE A 13 -25.38 -7.28 -10.58
N ALA A 14 -26.27 -8.27 -10.60
CA ALA A 14 -27.61 -8.12 -11.16
C ALA A 14 -28.46 -7.08 -10.41
N PHE A 15 -28.09 -6.72 -9.18
CA PHE A 15 -28.73 -5.66 -8.39
C PHE A 15 -28.03 -4.31 -8.54
N LEU A 16 -26.92 -4.23 -9.27
CA LEU A 16 -26.30 -2.95 -9.60
C LEU A 16 -27.07 -2.31 -10.77
N PRO A 17 -27.31 -0.99 -10.72
CA PRO A 17 -27.82 -0.23 -11.85
C PRO A 17 -26.99 -0.46 -13.10
N THR A 18 -27.64 -0.34 -14.26
CA THR A 18 -26.99 -0.37 -15.56
C THR A 18 -25.85 0.65 -15.61
N PRO A 19 -24.69 0.29 -16.19
CA PRO A 19 -23.60 1.25 -16.37
C PRO A 19 -24.03 2.49 -17.14
N HIS A 20 -23.59 3.65 -16.69
CA HIS A 20 -23.91 4.96 -17.27
C HIS A 20 -22.71 5.90 -17.16
N PRO A 21 -22.64 6.96 -17.99
CA PRO A 21 -21.61 7.99 -17.85
C PRO A 21 -21.66 8.63 -16.47
N GLN A 22 -20.50 8.85 -15.85
CA GLN A 22 -20.42 9.44 -14.53
C GLN A 22 -21.13 10.79 -14.47
N THR A 23 -21.94 10.97 -13.43
CA THR A 23 -22.61 12.19 -13.04
C THR A 23 -22.03 12.76 -11.73
N ASN A 24 -22.40 13.99 -11.39
CA ASN A 24 -22.07 14.58 -10.10
C ASN A 24 -22.65 13.77 -8.92
N ASN A 25 -23.82 13.14 -9.13
CA ASN A 25 -24.49 12.33 -8.10
C ASN A 25 -23.65 11.11 -7.72
N ASP A 26 -22.90 10.51 -8.65
CA ASP A 26 -22.02 9.38 -8.35
C ASP A 26 -20.88 9.77 -7.42
N GLY A 27 -20.35 10.98 -7.59
CA GLY A 27 -19.37 11.56 -6.66
C GLY A 27 -19.95 11.76 -5.26
N VAL A 28 -21.19 12.25 -5.18
CA VAL A 28 -21.93 12.40 -3.91
C VAL A 28 -22.16 11.04 -3.26
N ILE A 29 -22.57 10.02 -4.01
CA ILE A 29 -22.79 8.67 -3.48
C ILE A 29 -21.48 8.09 -2.89
N ALA A 30 -20.38 8.17 -3.63
CA ALA A 30 -19.09 7.64 -3.20
C ALA A 30 -18.54 8.37 -1.95
N LEU A 31 -18.41 9.69 -2.05
CA LEU A 31 -17.67 10.51 -1.07
C LEU A 31 -18.57 11.03 0.05
N LEU A 32 -19.82 11.36 -0.23
CA LEU A 32 -20.72 11.93 0.78
C LEU A 32 -21.61 10.88 1.43
N VAL A 33 -22.04 9.85 0.72
CA VAL A 33 -22.93 8.83 1.31
C VAL A 33 -22.13 7.66 1.87
N ALA A 34 -21.43 6.89 1.04
CA ALA A 34 -20.77 5.64 1.47
C ALA A 34 -19.69 5.89 2.53
N LEU A 35 -18.80 6.85 2.26
CA LEU A 35 -17.75 7.25 3.20
C LEU A 35 -18.31 7.77 4.54
N HIS A 36 -19.25 8.72 4.50
CA HIS A 36 -19.76 9.32 5.73
C HIS A 36 -20.67 8.37 6.49
N LEU A 37 -21.31 7.40 5.81
CA LEU A 37 -22.00 6.31 6.47
C LEU A 37 -21.03 5.47 7.31
N CYS A 38 -19.86 5.12 6.77
CA CYS A 38 -18.84 4.41 7.54
C CYS A 38 -18.28 5.24 8.69
N ILE A 39 -18.04 6.55 8.48
CA ILE A 39 -17.56 7.44 9.54
C ILE A 39 -18.62 7.63 10.62
N ALA A 40 -19.89 7.81 10.26
CA ALA A 40 -20.99 7.91 11.20
C ALA A 40 -21.12 6.64 12.04
N ALA A 41 -20.95 5.47 11.41
CA ALA A 41 -20.93 4.20 12.11
C ALA A 41 -19.79 4.09 13.12
N LEU A 42 -18.62 4.68 12.87
CA LEU A 42 -17.51 4.73 13.83
C LEU A 42 -17.79 5.64 15.04
N ILE A 43 -18.81 6.50 14.99
CA ILE A 43 -19.18 7.38 16.11
C ILE A 43 -20.09 6.68 17.11
N THR A 44 -20.73 5.58 16.70
CA THR A 44 -21.69 4.85 17.53
C THR A 44 -20.97 4.15 18.71
N PRO A 45 -21.69 3.78 19.78
CA PRO A 45 -21.14 2.96 20.85
C PRO A 45 -20.64 1.58 20.37
N CYS A 46 -19.64 1.04 21.05
CA CYS A 46 -19.13 -0.32 20.80
C CYS A 46 -19.90 -1.38 21.60
N THR A 47 -21.23 -1.38 21.52
CA THR A 47 -22.07 -2.41 22.17
C THR A 47 -22.36 -3.55 21.19
N PRO A 48 -22.70 -4.77 21.66
CA PRO A 48 -23.03 -5.89 20.77
C PRO A 48 -24.10 -5.57 19.73
N GLY A 49 -25.15 -4.83 20.12
CA GLY A 49 -26.21 -4.39 19.20
C GLY A 49 -25.70 -3.49 18.08
N TRP A 50 -24.86 -2.51 18.40
CA TRP A 50 -24.25 -1.63 17.39
C TRP A 50 -23.25 -2.38 16.50
N LYS A 51 -22.49 -3.34 17.04
CA LYS A 51 -21.63 -4.21 16.22
C LYS A 51 -22.44 -5.01 15.20
N LEU A 52 -23.55 -5.60 15.64
CA LEU A 52 -24.45 -6.33 14.74
C LEU A 52 -25.06 -5.40 13.69
N PHE A 53 -25.50 -4.19 14.07
CA PHE A 53 -26.01 -3.19 13.14
C PHE A 53 -24.96 -2.76 12.09
N ARG A 54 -23.72 -2.51 12.52
CA ARG A 54 -22.60 -2.18 11.64
C ARG A 54 -22.35 -3.31 10.63
N ALA A 55 -22.28 -4.55 11.10
CA ALA A 55 -21.97 -5.71 10.27
C ALA A 55 -23.14 -6.13 9.36
N GLY A 56 -24.37 -6.09 9.86
CA GLY A 56 -25.56 -6.57 9.16
C GLY A 56 -26.23 -5.55 8.25
N ILE A 57 -26.02 -4.25 8.47
CA ILE A 57 -26.69 -3.19 7.70
C ILE A 57 -25.67 -2.23 7.09
N ILE A 58 -24.86 -1.56 7.90
CA ILE A 58 -23.99 -0.47 7.42
C ILE A 58 -22.98 -0.97 6.39
N VAL A 59 -22.26 -2.04 6.70
CA VAL A 59 -21.21 -2.57 5.83
C VAL A 59 -21.78 -3.08 4.51
N PRO A 60 -22.85 -3.90 4.47
CA PRO A 60 -23.49 -4.28 3.22
C PRO A 60 -23.92 -3.09 2.36
N VAL A 61 -24.52 -2.05 2.96
CA VAL A 61 -24.92 -0.83 2.24
C VAL A 61 -23.69 -0.10 1.69
N ALA A 62 -22.67 0.14 2.52
CA ALA A 62 -21.44 0.80 2.08
C ALA A 62 -20.75 0.03 0.95
N MET A 63 -20.69 -1.30 1.05
CA MET A 63 -20.14 -2.17 0.01
C MET A 63 -20.92 -2.06 -1.30
N TYR A 64 -22.25 -2.08 -1.24
CA TYR A 64 -23.11 -1.87 -2.40
C TYR A 64 -22.81 -0.53 -3.08
N LEU A 65 -22.71 0.55 -2.31
CA LEU A 65 -22.43 1.89 -2.85
C LEU A 65 -21.03 2.00 -3.45
N TYR A 66 -20.00 1.38 -2.85
CA TYR A 66 -18.67 1.33 -3.45
C TYR A 66 -18.64 0.49 -4.72
N TRP A 67 -19.35 -0.63 -4.77
CA TRP A 67 -19.49 -1.43 -5.99
C TRP A 67 -20.26 -0.69 -7.10
N TYR A 68 -21.32 0.03 -6.74
CA TYR A 68 -22.02 0.94 -7.65
C TYR A 68 -21.05 1.96 -8.28
N CYS A 69 -20.19 2.59 -7.46
CA CYS A 69 -19.22 3.57 -7.96
C CYS A 69 -18.11 2.94 -8.82
N ALA A 70 -17.72 1.71 -8.53
CA ALA A 70 -16.70 0.98 -9.29
C ALA A 70 -17.24 0.48 -10.64
N TRP A 71 -18.53 0.12 -10.71
CA TRP A 71 -19.09 -0.65 -11.83
C TRP A 71 -20.11 0.11 -12.68
N SER A 72 -20.98 0.88 -12.04
CA SER A 72 -22.08 1.57 -12.72
C SER A 72 -21.69 2.97 -13.20
N ALA A 73 -20.81 3.68 -12.46
CA ALA A 73 -20.40 5.04 -12.80
C ALA A 73 -19.14 5.05 -13.71
N LEU A 74 -19.36 5.01 -15.02
CA LEU A 74 -18.29 4.95 -16.03
C LEU A 74 -17.51 6.27 -16.08
N LYS A 75 -16.18 6.20 -15.87
CA LYS A 75 -15.31 7.39 -15.94
C LYS A 75 -14.98 7.71 -17.39
N PRO A 76 -14.77 8.96 -17.78
CA PRO A 76 -14.34 9.28 -19.15
C PRO A 76 -13.06 8.52 -19.53
N ASN A 77 -12.04 8.56 -18.67
CA ASN A 77 -10.74 7.94 -18.91
C ASN A 77 -10.64 6.51 -18.32
N HIS A 78 -9.98 5.60 -19.05
CA HIS A 78 -9.79 4.19 -18.69
C HIS A 78 -8.86 3.99 -17.48
N GLU A 79 -7.75 4.74 -17.41
CA GLU A 79 -6.84 4.75 -16.26
C GLU A 79 -7.58 5.20 -15.00
N GLU A 80 -8.39 6.26 -15.10
CA GLU A 80 -9.18 6.74 -13.97
C GLU A 80 -10.25 5.72 -13.55
N HIS A 81 -10.90 5.06 -14.50
CA HIS A 81 -11.89 4.01 -14.19
C HIS A 81 -11.24 2.84 -13.44
N TRP A 82 -10.09 2.35 -13.94
CA TRP A 82 -9.31 1.30 -13.28
C TRP A 82 -8.87 1.73 -11.86
N GLY A 83 -8.33 2.95 -11.72
CA GLY A 83 -7.88 3.48 -10.44
C GLY A 83 -9.02 3.64 -9.42
N VAL A 84 -10.20 4.10 -9.86
CA VAL A 84 -11.39 4.24 -9.00
C VAL A 84 -11.92 2.89 -8.58
N ALA A 85 -11.96 1.89 -9.46
CA ALA A 85 -12.35 0.53 -9.11
C ALA A 85 -11.41 -0.08 -8.05
N ALA A 86 -10.09 0.10 -8.21
CA ALA A 86 -9.10 -0.32 -7.20
C ALA A 86 -9.32 0.40 -5.85
N GLY A 87 -9.58 1.72 -5.89
CA GLY A 87 -9.86 2.52 -4.70
C GLY A 87 -11.17 2.13 -3.97
N CYS A 88 -12.21 1.79 -4.72
CA CYS A 88 -13.48 1.30 -4.16
C CYS A 88 -13.31 -0.08 -3.51
N CYS A 89 -12.57 -1.00 -4.17
CA CYS A 89 -12.20 -2.30 -3.58
C CYS A 89 -11.46 -2.12 -2.26
N TRP A 90 -10.47 -1.22 -2.22
CA TRP A 90 -9.78 -0.87 -0.99
C TRP A 90 -10.73 -0.29 0.09
N SER A 91 -11.65 0.59 -0.28
CA SER A 91 -12.61 1.21 0.66
C SER A 91 -13.57 0.18 1.27
N ILE A 92 -13.96 -0.83 0.49
CA ILE A 92 -14.73 -2.00 0.97
C ILE A 92 -13.94 -2.75 2.04
N VAL A 93 -12.67 -3.07 1.78
CA VAL A 93 -11.81 -3.75 2.75
C VAL A 93 -11.61 -2.90 4.00
N ARG A 94 -11.49 -1.58 3.85
CA ARG A 94 -11.38 -0.63 4.98
C ARG A 94 -12.64 -0.64 5.85
N ALA A 95 -13.83 -0.65 5.25
CA ALA A 95 -15.09 -0.73 5.96
C ALA A 95 -15.19 -2.05 6.75
N LEU A 96 -14.87 -3.18 6.12
CA LEU A 96 -14.83 -4.50 6.77
C LEU A 96 -13.82 -4.54 7.93
N GLU A 97 -12.62 -3.99 7.72
CA GLU A 97 -11.58 -3.90 8.73
C GLU A 97 -12.09 -3.15 9.97
N LEU A 98 -12.52 -1.90 9.80
CA LEU A 98 -12.79 -1.00 10.93
C LEU A 98 -14.12 -1.26 11.64
N LEU A 99 -15.11 -1.80 10.92
CA LEU A 99 -16.47 -1.95 11.44
C LEU A 99 -16.80 -3.38 11.87
N VAL A 100 -16.08 -4.39 11.36
CA VAL A 100 -16.42 -5.81 11.58
C VAL A 100 -15.25 -6.60 12.16
N LEU A 101 -14.13 -6.66 11.44
CA LEU A 101 -13.04 -7.60 11.76
C LEU A 101 -12.14 -7.11 12.90
N TYR A 102 -11.86 -5.81 12.91
CA TYR A 102 -11.09 -5.12 13.93
C TYR A 102 -11.87 -3.87 14.32
N PRO A 103 -12.99 -4.02 15.07
CA PRO A 103 -13.75 -2.89 15.58
C PRO A 103 -12.79 -1.87 16.18
N ALA A 104 -12.83 -0.66 15.62
CA ALA A 104 -11.81 0.34 15.85
C ALA A 104 -11.66 0.66 17.34
N GLU A 105 -12.76 0.64 18.09
CA GLU A 105 -12.77 0.94 19.52
C GLU A 105 -12.04 -0.09 20.39
N GLU A 106 -11.80 -1.29 19.89
CA GLU A 106 -11.17 -2.37 20.65
C GLU A 106 -9.73 -2.62 20.18
N ASN A 107 -9.48 -2.40 18.90
CA ASN A 107 -8.24 -2.84 18.27
C ASN A 107 -7.35 -1.68 17.83
N VAL A 108 -7.90 -0.46 17.70
CA VAL A 108 -7.19 0.66 17.08
C VAL A 108 -7.12 1.84 18.04
N TYR A 109 -5.90 2.26 18.35
CA TYR A 109 -5.64 3.37 19.25
C TYR A 109 -4.57 4.29 18.67
N ARG A 110 -4.73 5.58 18.95
CA ARG A 110 -3.71 6.57 18.61
C ARG A 110 -2.58 6.48 19.63
N VAL A 111 -1.37 6.76 19.16
CA VAL A 111 -0.16 6.68 19.93
C VAL A 111 0.49 8.07 20.00
N THR A 112 0.62 8.60 21.20
CA THR A 112 1.28 9.88 21.45
C THR A 112 2.68 9.64 22.03
N PRO A 113 3.75 10.24 21.48
CA PRO A 113 5.05 10.23 22.11
C PRO A 113 5.02 11.09 23.37
N GLN A 114 5.63 10.58 24.44
CA GLN A 114 5.96 11.29 25.66
C GLN A 114 7.33 11.96 25.53
N ALA A 115 7.61 12.91 26.44
CA ALA A 115 8.88 13.63 26.51
C ALA A 115 10.09 12.68 26.63
N ASP A 116 9.90 11.53 27.28
CA ASP A 116 10.95 10.53 27.51
C ASP A 116 11.18 9.59 26.31
N GLY A 117 10.44 9.81 25.22
CA GLY A 117 10.50 8.98 24.01
C GLY A 117 9.65 7.71 24.07
N ASP A 118 8.98 7.46 25.19
CA ASP A 118 7.96 6.42 25.34
C ASP A 118 6.65 6.81 24.66
N PHE A 119 5.78 5.84 24.43
CA PHE A 119 4.54 6.01 23.71
C PHE A 119 3.36 5.64 24.60
N VAL A 120 2.27 6.39 24.50
CA VAL A 120 1.05 6.16 25.28
C VAL A 120 -0.17 6.09 24.37
N ARG A 121 -1.12 5.25 24.77
CA ARG A 121 -2.42 5.13 24.11
C ARG A 121 -3.32 6.32 24.46
N GLU A 122 -3.80 7.02 23.44
CA GLU A 122 -4.84 8.04 23.63
C GLU A 122 -6.18 7.37 24.00
N PRO A 123 -6.94 7.94 24.95
CA PRO A 123 -8.26 7.45 25.26
C PRO A 123 -9.19 7.65 24.07
N ILE A 124 -10.08 6.68 23.86
CA ILE A 124 -11.08 6.77 22.80
C ILE A 124 -12.19 7.72 23.24
N PRO A 125 -12.53 8.76 22.44
CA PRO A 125 -13.56 9.70 22.84
C PRO A 125 -14.94 9.02 23.01
N PRO A 126 -15.83 9.57 23.85
CA PRO A 126 -17.18 9.04 24.02
C PRO A 126 -18.00 9.08 22.71
N PRO A 127 -18.91 8.12 22.49
CA PRO A 127 -19.80 8.11 21.33
C PRO A 127 -20.59 9.41 21.16
N TRP A 128 -20.98 9.72 19.93
CA TRP A 128 -21.81 10.89 19.59
C TRP A 128 -21.24 12.25 19.98
N THR A 129 -19.92 12.32 20.20
CA THR A 129 -19.23 13.59 20.48
C THR A 129 -18.51 14.11 19.24
N LYS A 130 -18.33 15.43 19.18
CA LYS A 130 -17.48 16.09 18.18
C LYS A 130 -16.04 15.53 18.19
N ALA A 131 -15.51 15.23 19.37
CA ALA A 131 -14.21 14.60 19.52
C ALA A 131 -14.16 13.21 18.87
N LYS A 132 -15.22 12.41 19.02
CA LYS A 132 -15.33 11.10 18.36
C LYS A 132 -15.48 11.21 16.85
N LEU A 133 -16.22 12.20 16.35
CA LEU A 133 -16.30 12.49 14.92
C LEU A 133 -14.91 12.79 14.34
N TYR A 134 -14.12 13.66 14.98
CA TYR A 134 -12.76 13.96 14.54
C TYR A 134 -11.81 12.77 14.65
N TRP A 135 -11.95 11.95 15.70
CA TRP A 135 -11.23 10.70 15.83
C TRP A 135 -11.57 9.73 14.69
N ALA A 136 -12.85 9.59 14.33
CA ALA A 136 -13.31 8.72 13.26
C ALA A 136 -12.83 9.20 11.88
N TYR A 137 -12.88 10.49 11.60
CA TYR A 137 -12.30 11.08 10.37
C TYR A 137 -10.80 10.81 10.28
N SER A 138 -10.05 11.09 11.36
CA SER A 138 -8.60 10.82 11.39
C SER A 138 -8.30 9.35 11.17
N LEU A 139 -9.05 8.44 11.79
CA LEU A 139 -8.84 7.02 11.59
C LEU A 139 -9.14 6.59 10.15
N TRP A 140 -10.23 7.07 9.56
CA TRP A 140 -10.61 6.70 8.20
C TRP A 140 -9.57 7.17 7.18
N TRP A 141 -9.19 8.45 7.25
CA TRP A 141 -8.25 9.08 6.31
C TRP A 141 -6.79 8.74 6.57
N SER A 142 -6.44 8.22 7.75
CA SER A 142 -5.12 7.69 8.06
C SER A 142 -4.90 6.32 7.40
N ASN A 143 -4.80 6.32 6.07
CA ASN A 143 -4.60 5.11 5.24
C ASN A 143 -3.34 4.34 5.62
N ARG A 144 -2.30 5.06 6.03
CA ARG A 144 -0.99 4.50 6.42
C ARG A 144 -0.88 4.20 7.91
N GLY A 145 -1.87 4.59 8.71
CA GLY A 145 -1.86 4.43 10.16
C GLY A 145 -0.86 5.30 10.89
N ILE A 146 -0.41 6.42 10.31
CA ILE A 146 0.65 7.24 10.90
C ILE A 146 0.11 7.84 12.21
N GLY A 147 0.82 7.60 13.31
CA GLY A 147 0.33 7.97 14.65
C GLY A 147 -0.63 6.96 15.28
N TRP A 148 -0.92 5.83 14.62
CA TRP A 148 -1.77 4.75 15.14
C TRP A 148 -0.97 3.46 15.37
N ASN A 149 -1.51 2.56 16.18
CA ASN A 149 -0.85 1.31 16.57
C ASN A 149 -0.49 0.36 15.42
N TYR A 150 -1.22 0.42 14.30
CA TYR A 150 -0.93 -0.36 13.09
C TYR A 150 -0.15 0.43 12.02
N SER A 151 0.61 1.46 12.41
CA SER A 151 1.51 2.16 11.49
C SER A 151 2.61 1.21 11.01
N CYS A 152 2.71 1.02 9.70
CA CYS A 152 3.91 0.40 9.13
C CYS A 152 5.13 1.30 9.37
N THR A 153 6.30 0.69 9.60
CA THR A 153 7.54 1.45 9.84
C THR A 153 7.84 2.34 8.65
N LEU A 154 7.99 3.64 8.92
CA LEU A 154 8.41 4.61 7.93
C LEU A 154 9.94 4.57 7.76
N PRO A 155 10.42 4.73 6.53
CA PRO A 155 11.85 4.86 6.29
C PRO A 155 12.40 6.17 6.87
N PRO A 156 13.71 6.26 7.22
CA PRO A 156 14.31 7.47 7.77
C PRO A 156 14.18 8.69 6.87
N SER A 157 14.17 8.53 5.54
CA SER A 157 13.94 9.65 4.62
C SER A 157 12.53 10.25 4.77
N SER A 158 11.55 9.46 5.20
CA SER A 158 10.17 9.87 5.41
C SER A 158 9.90 10.54 6.76
N THR A 159 10.85 10.56 7.68
CA THR A 159 10.65 11.16 9.03
C THR A 159 11.47 12.43 9.25
N ARG A 160 12.23 12.85 8.26
CA ARG A 160 13.05 14.08 8.27
C ARG A 160 12.26 15.27 7.75
N HIS A 161 12.75 16.47 8.03
CA HIS A 161 12.23 17.70 7.43
C HIS A 161 12.12 17.56 5.90
N PRO A 162 11.00 17.96 5.27
CA PRO A 162 9.86 18.73 5.81
C PRO A 162 8.67 17.87 6.32
N PHE A 163 8.90 16.62 6.72
CA PHE A 163 7.86 15.66 7.14
C PHE A 163 7.92 15.31 8.64
N SER A 164 8.72 16.03 9.43
CA SER A 164 8.79 15.83 10.88
C SER A 164 7.68 16.61 11.60
N ARG A 165 7.41 16.25 12.86
CA ARG A 165 6.47 17.01 13.72
C ARG A 165 6.87 18.46 13.93
N THR A 166 8.16 18.76 13.80
CA THR A 166 8.75 20.10 13.91
C THR A 166 8.83 20.83 12.58
N SER A 167 8.38 20.22 11.48
CA SER A 167 8.46 20.83 10.16
C SER A 167 7.42 21.94 9.99
N SER A 168 7.83 23.04 9.37
CA SER A 168 6.91 24.13 9.06
C SER A 168 5.96 23.74 7.92
N ARG A 169 4.70 24.18 8.01
CA ARG A 169 3.71 24.02 6.93
C ARG A 169 4.19 24.62 5.63
N LYS A 170 4.84 25.80 5.68
CA LYS A 170 5.42 26.46 4.50
C LYS A 170 6.46 25.60 3.79
N ALA A 171 7.41 25.03 4.54
CA ALA A 171 8.44 24.17 3.94
C ALA A 171 7.83 22.91 3.30
N PHE A 172 6.83 22.31 3.96
CA PHE A 172 6.10 21.18 3.41
C PHE A 172 5.37 21.53 2.11
N LEU A 173 4.57 22.60 2.11
CA LEU A 173 3.77 23.04 0.95
C LEU A 173 4.66 23.38 -0.24
N LEU A 174 5.78 24.09 -0.03
CA LEU A 174 6.73 24.41 -1.09
C LEU A 174 7.39 23.14 -1.66
N ASN A 175 7.85 22.24 -0.79
CA ASN A 175 8.50 21.01 -1.22
C ASN A 175 7.54 20.09 -1.99
N ARG A 176 6.33 19.87 -1.46
CA ARG A 176 5.32 19.01 -2.10
C ARG A 176 4.68 19.65 -3.31
N GLY A 177 4.47 20.96 -3.31
CA GLY A 177 4.00 21.71 -4.48
C GLY A 177 4.99 21.65 -5.65
N ARG A 178 6.28 21.87 -5.38
CA ARG A 178 7.35 21.71 -6.40
C ARG A 178 7.37 20.28 -6.94
N HIS A 179 7.34 19.29 -6.05
CA HIS A 179 7.29 17.88 -6.45
C HIS A 179 6.09 17.59 -7.35
N TYR A 180 4.90 18.07 -6.98
CA TYR A 180 3.67 17.87 -7.74
C TYR A 180 3.77 18.45 -9.16
N ILE A 181 4.24 19.69 -9.31
CA ILE A 181 4.39 20.35 -10.61
C ILE A 181 5.39 19.61 -11.51
N LEU A 182 6.54 19.21 -10.95
CA LEU A 182 7.55 18.46 -11.71
C LEU A 182 7.01 17.10 -12.18
N TRP A 183 6.22 16.42 -11.34
CA TRP A 183 5.60 15.15 -11.70
C TRP A 183 4.51 15.30 -12.77
N ILE A 184 3.71 16.39 -12.75
CA ILE A 184 2.76 16.67 -13.83
C ILE A 184 3.49 16.76 -15.17
N ALA A 185 4.56 17.55 -15.23
CA ALA A 185 5.35 17.70 -16.46
C ALA A 185 5.95 16.37 -16.92
N PHE A 186 6.54 15.60 -16.00
CA PHE A 186 7.15 14.32 -16.34
C PHE A 186 6.13 13.28 -16.81
N VAL A 187 4.96 13.23 -16.18
CA VAL A 187 3.90 12.28 -16.56
C VAL A 187 3.24 12.70 -17.85
N ASP A 188 3.11 14.00 -18.12
CA ASP A 188 2.64 14.49 -19.40
C ASP A 188 3.57 14.03 -20.55
N LEU A 189 4.88 14.11 -20.35
CA LEU A 189 5.86 13.56 -21.28
C LEU A 189 5.68 12.06 -21.49
N VAL A 190 5.55 11.28 -20.41
CA VAL A 190 5.34 9.83 -20.51
C VAL A 190 4.04 9.48 -21.23
N ARG A 191 2.94 10.18 -20.91
CA ARG A 191 1.65 9.99 -21.56
C ARG A 191 1.72 10.33 -23.05
N ALA A 192 2.33 11.46 -23.41
CA ALA A 192 2.52 11.85 -24.80
C ALA A 192 3.36 10.79 -25.56
N TYR A 193 4.43 10.28 -24.95
CA TYR A 193 5.22 9.19 -25.52
C TYR A 193 4.40 7.90 -25.71
N MET A 194 3.60 7.52 -24.71
CA MET A 194 2.75 6.33 -24.77
C MET A 194 1.67 6.42 -25.84
N ALA A 195 1.21 7.62 -26.18
CA ALA A 195 0.07 7.82 -27.08
C ALA A 195 0.47 8.24 -28.50
N LEU A 196 1.57 8.98 -28.65
CA LEU A 196 2.02 9.55 -29.94
C LEU A 196 3.38 9.00 -30.38
N GLY A 197 4.14 8.41 -29.47
CA GLY A 197 5.47 7.88 -29.74
C GLY A 197 5.47 6.46 -30.30
N PRO A 198 6.67 5.84 -30.40
CA PRO A 198 6.82 4.45 -30.87
C PRO A 198 6.04 3.42 -30.04
N GLY A 199 5.73 3.74 -28.77
CA GLY A 199 4.96 2.88 -27.88
C GLY A 199 3.46 2.85 -28.15
N ALA A 200 2.92 3.74 -28.98
CA ALA A 200 1.47 3.90 -29.16
C ALA A 200 0.75 2.60 -29.54
N ALA A 201 1.30 1.85 -30.51
CA ALA A 201 0.73 0.58 -30.93
C ALA A 201 0.72 -0.45 -29.79
N PHE A 202 1.76 -0.50 -28.95
CA PHE A 202 1.80 -1.41 -27.80
C PHE A 202 0.73 -1.03 -26.77
N PHE A 203 0.62 0.25 -26.43
CA PHE A 203 -0.27 0.73 -25.36
C PHE A 203 -1.77 0.78 -25.72
N ASP A 204 -2.13 0.71 -27.00
CA ASP A 204 -3.53 0.47 -27.42
C ASP A 204 -4.07 -0.88 -26.89
N GLY A 205 -3.19 -1.89 -26.85
CA GLY A 205 -3.44 -3.18 -26.20
C GLY A 205 -4.48 -4.07 -26.88
N ARG A 206 -5.08 -3.69 -28.02
CA ARG A 206 -6.06 -4.53 -28.71
C ARG A 206 -5.40 -5.76 -29.34
N PRO A 207 -5.99 -6.96 -29.20
CA PRO A 207 -5.54 -8.16 -29.91
C PRO A 207 -5.48 -7.93 -31.42
N GLY A 208 -4.37 -8.33 -32.06
CA GLY A 208 -4.18 -8.19 -33.51
C GLY A 208 -3.71 -6.80 -33.97
N VAL A 209 -3.76 -5.77 -33.11
CA VAL A 209 -3.19 -4.44 -33.37
C VAL A 209 -1.89 -4.25 -32.59
N ALA A 210 -1.91 -4.54 -31.29
CA ALA A 210 -0.76 -4.32 -30.42
C ALA A 210 0.29 -5.42 -30.60
N PRO A 211 1.59 -5.07 -30.74
CA PRO A 211 2.66 -6.05 -30.77
C PRO A 211 2.72 -6.85 -29.47
N SER A 212 3.14 -8.11 -29.59
CA SER A 212 3.41 -8.97 -28.44
C SER A 212 4.53 -8.38 -27.59
N TYR A 213 4.41 -8.47 -26.26
CA TYR A 213 5.50 -8.07 -25.37
C TYR A 213 6.77 -8.88 -25.66
N ASP A 214 6.65 -10.15 -26.05
CA ASP A 214 7.81 -10.99 -26.34
C ASP A 214 8.53 -10.55 -27.62
N SER A 215 7.80 -9.98 -28.60
CA SER A 215 8.39 -9.44 -29.84
C SER A 215 9.13 -8.11 -29.66
N LEU A 216 8.98 -7.45 -28.51
CA LEU A 216 9.69 -6.20 -28.22
C LEU A 216 11.19 -6.45 -27.98
N SER A 217 12.01 -5.52 -28.43
CA SER A 217 13.42 -5.42 -28.05
C SER A 217 13.58 -5.21 -26.54
N MET A 218 14.76 -5.51 -26.00
CA MET A 218 15.03 -5.29 -24.57
C MET A 218 14.92 -3.81 -24.16
N VAL A 219 15.26 -2.89 -25.07
CA VAL A 219 15.13 -1.44 -24.84
C VAL A 219 13.66 -1.06 -24.74
N GLU A 220 12.82 -1.50 -25.67
CA GLU A 220 11.37 -1.24 -25.64
C GLU A 220 10.73 -1.83 -24.39
N LYS A 221 11.06 -3.07 -24.03
CA LYS A 221 10.60 -3.71 -22.78
C LYS A 221 10.92 -2.86 -21.56
N ALA A 222 12.14 -2.34 -21.48
CA ALA A 222 12.57 -1.49 -20.37
C ALA A 222 11.83 -0.14 -20.35
N VAL A 223 11.77 0.55 -21.49
CA VAL A 223 11.11 1.86 -21.60
C VAL A 223 9.62 1.75 -21.33
N TYR A 224 8.93 0.77 -21.91
CA TYR A 224 7.49 0.61 -21.74
C TYR A 224 7.13 0.20 -20.30
N SER A 225 7.95 -0.66 -19.68
CA SER A 225 7.79 -0.98 -18.25
C SER A 225 7.97 0.24 -17.35
N LEU A 226 8.94 1.10 -17.67
CA LEU A 226 9.15 2.35 -16.93
C LEU A 226 7.97 3.31 -17.11
N CYS A 227 7.41 3.41 -18.32
CA CYS A 227 6.21 4.23 -18.59
C CYS A 227 5.03 3.79 -17.71
N VAL A 228 4.73 2.49 -17.68
CA VAL A 228 3.68 1.91 -16.82
C VAL A 228 3.97 2.20 -15.34
N CYS A 229 5.20 2.00 -14.89
CA CYS A 229 5.61 2.28 -13.51
C CYS A 229 5.35 3.75 -13.14
N VAL A 230 5.79 4.69 -13.98
CA VAL A 230 5.63 6.13 -13.78
C VAL A 230 4.15 6.53 -13.72
N ARG A 231 3.32 5.98 -14.60
CA ARG A 231 1.87 6.26 -14.64
C ARG A 231 1.17 5.77 -13.37
N ILE A 232 1.49 4.56 -12.92
CA ILE A 232 0.96 4.02 -11.65
C ILE A 232 1.43 4.83 -10.45
N MET A 233 2.72 5.20 -10.40
CA MET A 233 3.25 6.05 -9.34
C MET A 233 2.50 7.39 -9.29
N TRP A 234 2.27 8.00 -10.45
CA TRP A 234 1.54 9.25 -10.56
C TRP A 234 0.08 9.12 -10.13
N SER A 235 -0.63 8.09 -10.57
CA SER A 235 -2.03 7.86 -10.18
C SER A 235 -2.22 7.86 -8.65
N ILE A 236 -1.25 7.34 -7.91
CA ILE A 236 -1.27 7.32 -6.45
C ILE A 236 -0.76 8.66 -5.85
N GLU A 237 0.32 9.22 -6.38
CA GLU A 237 0.91 10.48 -5.89
C GLU A 237 0.03 11.69 -6.17
N LYS A 238 -0.71 11.72 -7.27
CA LYS A 238 -1.65 12.78 -7.66
C LYS A 238 -2.64 13.01 -6.51
N THR A 239 -3.37 11.96 -6.15
CA THR A 239 -4.42 12.00 -5.13
C THR A 239 -3.83 12.26 -3.74
N PHE A 240 -2.74 11.58 -3.38
CA PHE A 240 -2.15 11.73 -2.05
C PHE A 240 -1.51 13.11 -1.86
N THR A 241 -0.74 13.59 -2.83
CA THR A 241 -0.08 14.90 -2.75
C THR A 241 -1.10 16.02 -2.78
N GLY A 242 -2.05 15.98 -3.74
CA GLY A 242 -3.10 16.98 -3.83
C GLY A 242 -3.91 17.07 -2.53
N GLY A 243 -4.34 15.93 -2.00
CA GLY A 243 -5.05 15.87 -0.72
C GLY A 243 -4.21 16.39 0.45
N SER A 244 -2.92 16.03 0.51
CA SER A 244 -2.03 16.49 1.58
C SER A 244 -1.79 18.00 1.55
N LEU A 245 -1.63 18.59 0.37
CA LEU A 245 -1.45 20.03 0.21
C LEU A 245 -2.69 20.78 0.70
N LEU A 246 -3.88 20.30 0.31
CA LEU A 246 -5.15 20.87 0.76
C LEU A 246 -5.31 20.78 2.28
N LEU A 247 -5.15 19.59 2.86
CA LEU A 247 -5.39 19.37 4.29
C LEU A 247 -4.37 20.09 5.17
N VAL A 248 -3.08 20.11 4.81
CA VAL A 248 -2.07 20.86 5.56
C VAL A 248 -2.28 22.38 5.44
N ALA A 249 -2.68 22.88 4.26
CA ALA A 249 -3.01 24.30 4.08
C ALA A 249 -4.23 24.71 4.91
N MET A 250 -5.32 23.91 4.87
CA MET A 250 -6.50 24.11 5.70
C MET A 250 -6.15 24.10 7.18
N GLY A 251 -5.30 23.16 7.62
CA GLY A 251 -4.79 23.10 8.99
C GLY A 251 -4.10 24.40 9.41
N GLY A 252 -3.30 24.99 8.52
CA GLY A 252 -2.66 26.28 8.76
C GLY A 252 -3.64 27.45 8.85
N VAL A 253 -4.61 27.53 7.95
CA VAL A 253 -5.60 28.62 7.89
C VAL A 253 -6.57 28.58 9.08
N LEU A 254 -7.02 27.37 9.44
CA LEU A 254 -8.03 27.16 10.48
C LEU A 254 -7.43 26.96 11.88
N GLY A 255 -6.09 26.94 11.99
CA GLY A 255 -5.39 26.64 13.24
C GLY A 255 -5.61 25.21 13.73
N TRP A 256 -5.96 24.29 12.85
CA TRP A 256 -6.17 22.89 13.20
C TRP A 256 -4.86 22.14 13.28
N GLU A 257 -4.72 21.36 14.36
CA GLU A 257 -3.53 20.57 14.67
C GLU A 257 -3.86 19.08 14.70
N GLY A 258 -2.83 18.26 14.53
CA GLY A 258 -2.94 16.80 14.48
C GLY A 258 -2.46 16.23 13.14
N GLU A 259 -2.45 14.90 13.07
CA GLU A 259 -1.91 14.12 11.95
C GLU A 259 -2.44 14.59 10.58
N MET A 260 -3.76 14.65 10.41
CA MET A 260 -4.40 15.09 9.17
C MET A 260 -4.11 16.54 8.76
N TRP A 261 -3.72 17.39 9.70
CA TRP A 261 -3.63 18.84 9.48
C TRP A 261 -2.19 19.35 9.48
N SER A 262 -1.23 18.42 9.59
CA SER A 262 0.18 18.73 9.83
C SER A 262 1.09 17.99 8.84
N PRO A 263 2.26 18.56 8.50
CA PRO A 263 3.22 17.94 7.58
C PRO A 263 3.59 16.49 7.90
N TRP A 264 3.67 16.13 9.17
CA TRP A 264 4.11 14.81 9.62
C TRP A 264 3.11 13.68 9.36
N GLY A 265 1.83 13.99 9.10
CA GLY A 265 0.85 13.01 8.68
C GLY A 265 1.01 12.58 7.22
N TYR A 266 1.74 13.36 6.42
CA TYR A 266 1.88 13.16 4.98
C TYR A 266 3.33 12.98 4.53
N PRO A 267 4.09 12.02 5.11
CA PRO A 267 5.40 11.70 4.57
C PRO A 267 5.27 11.13 3.14
N PRO A 268 6.35 11.13 2.35
CA PRO A 268 6.34 10.60 0.99
C PRO A 268 5.80 9.17 0.93
N LEU A 269 5.11 8.84 -0.17
CA LEU A 269 4.61 7.48 -0.42
C LEU A 269 5.72 6.53 -0.85
N PHE A 270 6.73 7.07 -1.55
CA PHE A 270 7.88 6.33 -2.03
C PHE A 270 9.12 6.67 -1.20
N GLY A 271 9.90 5.66 -0.88
CA GLY A 271 11.21 5.82 -0.25
C GLY A 271 12.28 6.18 -1.29
N SER A 272 13.41 6.71 -0.82
CA SER A 272 14.50 7.11 -1.71
C SER A 272 15.22 5.92 -2.35
N ILE A 273 15.73 6.11 -3.57
CA ILE A 273 16.62 5.14 -4.24
C ILE A 273 17.89 4.91 -3.39
N GLN A 274 18.34 5.92 -2.66
CA GLN A 274 19.46 5.80 -1.72
C GLN A 274 19.20 4.71 -0.66
N GLU A 275 17.96 4.57 -0.17
CA GLU A 275 17.65 3.49 0.78
C GLU A 275 17.71 2.11 0.14
N LEU A 276 17.28 1.99 -1.12
CA LEU A 276 17.43 0.74 -1.86
C LEU A 276 18.91 0.42 -2.11
N TRP A 277 19.74 1.42 -2.41
CA TRP A 277 21.18 1.24 -2.57
C TRP A 277 21.86 0.80 -1.27
N LEU A 278 21.48 1.39 -0.13
CA LEU A 278 22.05 1.06 1.17
C LEU A 278 21.64 -0.33 1.66
N HIS A 279 20.43 -0.77 1.32
CA HIS A 279 19.83 -2.03 1.73
C HIS A 279 19.17 -2.76 0.54
N PRO A 280 19.92 -3.21 -0.47
CA PRO A 280 19.33 -3.74 -1.69
C PRO A 280 18.58 -5.05 -1.44
N GLY A 281 17.52 -5.24 -2.20
CA GLY A 281 16.67 -6.42 -2.14
C GLY A 281 15.19 -6.09 -2.30
N LEU A 282 14.43 -7.07 -2.78
CA LEU A 282 12.99 -7.00 -2.99
C LEU A 282 12.24 -6.73 -1.68
N ALA A 283 12.71 -7.32 -0.57
CA ALA A 283 12.11 -7.06 0.73
C ALA A 283 12.15 -5.56 1.07
N THR A 284 13.27 -4.87 0.79
CA THR A 284 13.40 -3.43 0.97
C THR A 284 12.50 -2.67 0.00
N VAL A 285 12.42 -3.13 -1.26
CA VAL A 285 11.55 -2.51 -2.27
C VAL A 285 10.13 -2.41 -1.75
N TRP A 286 9.55 -3.55 -1.40
CA TRP A 286 8.14 -3.63 -1.00
C TRP A 286 7.87 -3.05 0.39
N SER A 287 8.84 -3.11 1.31
CA SER A 287 8.64 -2.66 2.68
C SER A 287 9.05 -1.20 2.95
N ARG A 288 9.80 -0.55 2.08
CA ARG A 288 10.36 0.78 2.36
C ARG A 288 10.31 1.76 1.19
N THR A 289 10.45 1.29 -0.05
CA THR A 289 10.65 2.21 -1.18
C THR A 289 9.46 2.31 -2.13
N TRP A 290 8.74 1.21 -2.36
CA TRP A 290 7.54 1.19 -3.20
C TRP A 290 6.31 1.65 -2.42
N HIS A 291 5.26 2.15 -3.10
CA HIS A 291 4.14 2.91 -2.51
C HIS A 291 3.65 2.39 -1.15
N GLN A 292 3.63 3.27 -0.14
CA GLN A 292 3.28 2.88 1.23
C GLN A 292 1.78 3.05 1.56
N LEU A 293 0.96 3.51 0.60
CA LEU A 293 -0.44 3.89 0.84
C LEU A 293 -1.30 2.70 1.34
N TYR A 294 -1.18 1.55 0.68
CA TYR A 294 -2.02 0.38 0.93
C TYR A 294 -1.42 -0.63 1.91
N ARG A 295 -0.21 -0.37 2.39
CA ARG A 295 0.55 -1.35 3.17
C ARG A 295 -0.12 -1.72 4.50
N ARG A 296 -0.79 -0.76 5.15
CA ARG A 296 -1.44 -0.98 6.44
C ARG A 296 -2.58 -1.99 6.35
N TRP A 297 -3.51 -1.82 5.41
CA TRP A 297 -4.65 -2.74 5.33
C TRP A 297 -4.17 -4.15 4.94
N LEU A 298 -3.19 -4.25 4.03
CA LEU A 298 -2.56 -5.50 3.66
C LEU A 298 -1.91 -6.19 4.87
N TYR A 299 -1.26 -5.41 5.74
CA TYR A 299 -0.72 -5.91 6.99
C TYR A 299 -1.82 -6.37 7.96
N VAL A 300 -2.81 -5.53 8.25
CA VAL A 300 -3.87 -5.87 9.20
C VAL A 300 -4.66 -7.09 8.71
N PHE A 301 -5.14 -7.07 7.47
CA PHE A 301 -6.01 -8.11 6.92
C PHE A 301 -5.23 -9.38 6.54
N GLY A 302 -4.19 -9.25 5.70
CA GLY A 302 -3.43 -10.39 5.21
C GLY A 302 -2.51 -11.01 6.26
N TRP A 303 -1.73 -10.18 6.94
CA TRP A 303 -0.72 -10.66 7.88
C TRP A 303 -1.31 -11.03 9.25
N LEU A 304 -2.10 -10.13 9.86
CA LEU A 304 -2.64 -10.37 11.21
C LEU A 304 -3.91 -11.24 11.16
N THR A 305 -4.88 -10.92 10.32
CA THR A 305 -6.17 -11.66 10.32
C THR A 305 -5.99 -13.04 9.74
N ILE A 306 -5.60 -13.14 8.47
CA ILE A 306 -5.52 -14.43 7.80
C ILE A 306 -4.31 -15.20 8.34
N GLY A 307 -3.12 -14.58 8.33
CA GLY A 307 -1.90 -15.24 8.76
C GLY A 307 -1.90 -15.67 10.23
N GLU A 308 -2.02 -14.72 11.15
CA GLU A 308 -1.86 -14.99 12.58
C GLU A 308 -3.13 -15.54 13.25
N LYS A 309 -4.30 -14.91 13.02
CA LYS A 309 -5.54 -15.31 13.69
C LYS A 309 -6.20 -16.54 13.08
N LEU A 310 -6.40 -16.59 11.75
CA LEU A 310 -7.14 -17.67 11.09
C LEU A 310 -6.29 -18.92 10.87
N LEU A 311 -5.04 -18.74 10.40
CA LEU A 311 -4.12 -19.86 10.11
C LEU A 311 -3.24 -20.23 11.32
N GLY A 312 -3.30 -19.49 12.43
CA GLY A 312 -2.52 -19.78 13.63
C GLY A 312 -1.00 -19.64 13.43
N LEU A 313 -0.55 -18.89 12.43
CA LEU A 313 0.88 -18.73 12.18
C LEU A 313 1.54 -17.87 13.27
N PRO A 314 2.79 -18.18 13.70
CA PRO A 314 3.46 -17.46 14.78
C PRO A 314 3.54 -15.94 14.55
N HIS A 315 3.38 -15.13 15.61
CA HIS A 315 3.55 -13.67 15.53
C HIS A 315 4.95 -13.30 15.02
N SER A 316 5.01 -12.31 14.12
CA SER A 316 6.29 -11.86 13.54
C SER A 316 6.27 -10.38 13.15
N GLY A 317 7.43 -9.73 13.30
CA GLY A 317 7.59 -8.31 12.96
C GLY A 317 7.02 -7.36 14.02
N GLN A 318 6.19 -6.39 13.60
CA GLN A 318 5.61 -5.38 14.50
C GLN A 318 4.60 -5.97 15.50
N SER A 319 3.93 -7.07 15.15
CA SER A 319 2.92 -7.73 16.00
C SER A 319 3.52 -8.49 17.18
N ALA A 320 4.83 -8.77 17.15
CA ALA A 320 5.52 -9.44 18.26
C ALA A 320 5.85 -8.49 19.43
N ARG A 321 5.52 -7.20 19.33
CA ARG A 321 5.82 -6.21 20.38
C ARG A 321 4.65 -6.11 21.36
N PRO A 322 4.92 -6.07 22.69
CA PRO A 322 3.89 -5.75 23.65
C PRO A 322 3.38 -4.32 23.40
N PRO A 323 2.08 -4.09 23.58
CA PRO A 323 1.54 -2.76 23.39
C PRO A 323 2.03 -1.75 24.43
N PRO A 324 2.05 -0.44 24.09
CA PRO A 324 2.32 0.60 25.07
C PRO A 324 1.24 0.68 26.15
N PRO A 325 1.60 1.18 27.36
CA PRO A 325 0.68 1.31 28.49
C PRO A 325 -0.47 2.29 28.21
N HIS A 326 -1.58 2.12 28.93
CA HIS A 326 -2.81 2.90 28.74
C HIS A 326 -2.86 4.07 29.73
N VAL A 327 -3.20 5.27 29.26
CA VAL A 327 -3.54 6.40 30.14
C VAL A 327 -5.05 6.43 30.36
N THR A 328 -5.45 6.31 31.63
CA THR A 328 -6.85 6.46 32.03
C THR A 328 -7.30 7.93 31.92
N PRO A 329 -8.61 8.20 31.82
CA PRO A 329 -9.13 9.57 31.76
C PRO A 329 -8.70 10.48 32.92
N SER A 330 -8.26 9.91 34.05
CA SER A 330 -7.74 10.61 35.22
C SER A 330 -6.23 10.89 35.18
N GLY A 331 -5.54 10.56 34.08
CA GLY A 331 -4.10 10.79 33.91
C GLY A 331 -3.19 9.72 34.53
N ALA A 332 -3.75 8.69 35.17
CA ALA A 332 -2.96 7.58 35.72
C ALA A 332 -2.56 6.58 34.62
N ILE A 333 -1.26 6.25 34.58
CA ILE A 333 -0.68 5.21 33.70
C ILE A 333 -0.92 3.85 34.35
N THR A 334 -1.71 2.99 33.71
CA THR A 334 -1.91 1.62 34.17
C THR A 334 -1.03 0.68 33.34
N PRO A 335 -0.21 -0.20 33.96
CA PRO A 335 0.46 -1.27 33.23
C PRO A 335 -0.58 -2.14 32.53
N THR A 336 -0.35 -2.47 31.26
CA THR A 336 -1.22 -3.42 30.54
C THR A 336 -1.05 -4.81 31.13
N GLY A 337 -1.96 -5.18 32.03
CA GLY A 337 -2.10 -6.53 32.56
C GLY A 337 -2.77 -7.43 31.53
N GLU A 338 -1.98 -7.95 30.60
CA GLU A 338 -2.30 -9.22 29.93
C GLU A 338 -1.05 -10.11 30.09
N ASN A 339 -1.23 -11.22 30.80
CA ASN A 339 -0.24 -12.18 31.31
C ASN A 339 0.44 -11.79 32.63
N ALA A 340 -0.33 -11.83 33.71
CA ALA A 340 0.22 -12.22 35.00
C ALA A 340 0.57 -13.71 34.95
N ASP A 341 1.84 -14.03 34.75
CA ASP A 341 2.48 -15.15 35.43
C ASP A 341 4.02 -15.08 35.38
N SER A 342 4.58 -14.91 36.59
CA SER A 342 5.91 -15.30 37.05
C SER A 342 7.17 -14.50 36.69
N SER A 343 7.77 -14.03 37.79
CA SER A 343 9.21 -13.83 38.06
C SER A 343 9.89 -12.56 37.55
N SER A 344 10.25 -11.75 38.55
CA SER A 344 11.17 -10.63 38.51
C SER A 344 12.48 -10.96 37.78
N SER A 345 12.73 -10.30 36.66
CA SER A 345 14.10 -10.05 36.21
C SER A 345 14.22 -8.63 35.67
N LYS A 346 15.20 -7.91 36.22
CA LYS A 346 15.55 -6.53 35.85
C LYS A 346 15.67 -6.42 34.33
N VAL A 347 14.88 -5.52 33.75
CA VAL A 347 14.90 -5.17 32.33
C VAL A 347 16.26 -4.53 32.02
N ASN A 348 17.20 -5.34 31.51
CA ASN A 348 18.41 -4.83 30.88
C ASN A 348 18.04 -4.19 29.54
N SER A 349 18.23 -2.88 29.46
CA SER A 349 17.97 -1.99 28.30
C SER A 349 18.92 -2.19 27.10
N ALA A 350 19.60 -3.33 27.00
CA ALA A 350 20.56 -3.62 25.93
C ALA A 350 19.96 -4.61 24.92
N GLY A 351 19.16 -4.09 23.97
CA GLY A 351 18.53 -4.91 22.95
C GLY A 351 17.58 -4.18 22.04
N ARG A 352 17.94 -2.97 21.57
CA ARG A 352 17.21 -2.31 20.47
C ARG A 352 17.45 -3.12 19.19
N ALA A 353 16.57 -4.08 18.91
CA ALA A 353 16.43 -4.65 17.57
C ALA A 353 15.96 -3.53 16.63
N SER A 354 16.79 -3.20 15.65
CA SER A 354 16.54 -2.14 14.68
C SER A 354 15.25 -2.42 13.89
N PRO A 355 14.46 -1.39 13.53
CA PRO A 355 13.08 -1.55 13.03
C PRO A 355 12.99 -1.97 11.56
N THR A 356 14.02 -2.59 10.99
CA THR A 356 14.11 -2.85 9.56
C THR A 356 14.21 -4.34 9.29
N HIS A 357 13.20 -4.85 8.57
CA HIS A 357 13.11 -6.16 7.92
C HIS A 357 12.30 -7.22 8.68
N LEU A 358 11.49 -8.01 7.94
CA LEU A 358 10.72 -9.17 8.44
C LEU A 358 11.61 -10.32 8.97
N LEU A 359 12.93 -10.13 8.94
CA LEU A 359 13.97 -10.98 9.51
C LEU A 359 15.16 -10.08 9.89
N PRO A 360 15.88 -10.29 11.01
CA PRO A 360 16.91 -9.35 11.48
C PRO A 360 17.97 -9.04 10.41
N THR A 361 18.19 -7.75 10.14
CA THR A 361 19.24 -7.24 9.24
C THR A 361 20.40 -6.57 9.98
N ASP A 362 20.39 -6.56 11.31
CA ASP A 362 21.46 -5.92 12.08
C ASP A 362 22.79 -6.69 11.92
N PRO A 363 23.91 -5.97 11.67
CA PRO A 363 25.23 -6.52 11.90
C PRO A 363 25.36 -6.85 13.40
N LEU A 364 25.92 -8.02 13.71
CA LEU A 364 26.35 -8.37 15.07
C LEU A 364 27.37 -7.31 15.53
N SER A 365 26.91 -6.26 16.19
CA SER A 365 27.82 -5.42 16.98
C SER A 365 28.35 -6.29 18.11
N SER A 366 29.67 -6.31 18.23
CA SER A 366 30.47 -6.99 19.23
C SER A 366 30.10 -6.57 20.66
N SER A 367 29.05 -7.17 21.23
CA SER A 367 28.84 -7.18 22.67
C SER A 367 28.74 -8.62 23.16
N LYS A 368 29.80 -9.06 23.85
CA LYS A 368 30.01 -10.28 24.65
C LYS A 368 28.82 -11.26 24.66
N ILE A 369 28.92 -12.31 23.86
CA ILE A 369 28.02 -13.47 23.89
C ILE A 369 28.24 -14.22 25.21
N SER A 370 27.24 -14.17 26.09
CA SER A 370 27.09 -15.13 27.20
C SER A 370 26.86 -16.53 26.64
N LYS A 371 27.67 -17.50 27.09
CA LYS A 371 27.79 -18.88 26.57
C LYS A 371 26.68 -19.86 27.01
N SER A 372 25.48 -19.41 27.43
CA SER A 372 24.51 -20.33 28.06
C SER A 372 23.24 -20.71 27.28
N SER A 373 23.06 -20.36 25.99
CA SER A 373 21.79 -20.69 25.28
C SER A 373 21.93 -21.25 23.86
N VAL A 374 22.87 -22.17 23.63
CA VAL A 374 23.15 -22.72 22.29
C VAL A 374 22.24 -23.92 21.90
N GLY A 375 21.46 -24.50 22.83
CA GLY A 375 20.72 -25.75 22.57
C GLY A 375 19.37 -25.67 21.83
N THR A 376 18.62 -24.58 21.89
CA THR A 376 17.18 -24.58 21.49
C THR A 376 16.80 -23.62 20.35
N ARG A 377 17.73 -22.85 19.78
CA ARG A 377 17.43 -21.80 18.79
C ARG A 377 17.38 -22.24 17.31
N SER A 378 17.66 -23.51 17.01
CA SER A 378 17.78 -23.99 15.61
C SER A 378 16.44 -24.40 14.99
N SER A 379 15.58 -25.13 15.73
CA SER A 379 14.30 -25.66 15.20
C SER A 379 13.25 -24.57 14.93
N ASN A 380 13.24 -23.47 15.71
CA ASN A 380 12.28 -22.39 15.53
C ASN A 380 12.56 -21.45 14.35
N ARG A 381 13.69 -21.58 13.65
CA ARG A 381 14.09 -20.64 12.58
C ARG A 381 13.58 -21.02 11.20
N SER A 382 13.45 -22.31 10.90
CA SER A 382 12.86 -22.80 9.65
C SER A 382 11.35 -22.56 9.64
N THR A 383 10.68 -22.82 10.77
CA THR A 383 9.25 -22.56 10.98
C THR A 383 8.92 -21.07 10.83
N ALA A 384 9.77 -20.17 11.34
CA ALA A 384 9.61 -18.72 11.16
C ALA A 384 9.75 -18.27 9.69
N MET A 385 10.67 -18.87 8.92
CA MET A 385 10.84 -18.52 7.50
C MET A 385 9.65 -18.99 6.65
N LEU A 386 9.17 -20.21 6.88
CA LEU A 386 7.98 -20.74 6.22
C LEU A 386 6.73 -19.92 6.56
N SER A 387 6.54 -19.60 7.85
CA SER A 387 5.45 -18.73 8.29
C SER A 387 5.47 -17.38 7.58
N ASN A 388 6.61 -16.69 7.56
CA ASN A 388 6.74 -15.39 6.87
C ASN A 388 6.53 -15.51 5.36
N PHE A 389 6.93 -16.62 4.73
CA PHE A 389 6.67 -16.88 3.33
C PHE A 389 5.17 -17.02 3.06
N ILE A 390 4.45 -17.83 3.84
CA ILE A 390 2.99 -18.01 3.70
C ILE A 390 2.25 -16.69 3.90
N LYS A 391 2.60 -15.92 4.94
CA LYS A 391 2.00 -14.60 5.18
C LYS A 391 2.28 -13.63 4.03
N SER A 392 3.50 -13.66 3.47
CA SER A 392 3.83 -12.85 2.29
C SER A 392 2.99 -13.28 1.08
N LEU A 393 2.81 -14.58 0.85
CA LEU A 393 1.98 -15.10 -0.23
C LEU A 393 0.55 -14.56 -0.14
N ILE A 394 -0.05 -14.59 1.05
CA ILE A 394 -1.39 -14.02 1.30
C ILE A 394 -1.42 -12.53 0.97
N VAL A 395 -0.49 -11.75 1.53
CA VAL A 395 -0.44 -10.29 1.32
C VAL A 395 -0.29 -9.92 -0.16
N PHE A 396 0.61 -10.58 -0.88
CA PHE A 396 0.80 -10.31 -2.29
C PHE A 396 -0.38 -10.79 -3.13
N ALA A 397 -0.98 -11.95 -2.82
CA ALA A 397 -2.18 -12.42 -3.50
C ALA A 397 -3.36 -11.46 -3.31
N LEU A 398 -3.57 -10.90 -2.10
CA LEU A 398 -4.58 -9.87 -1.86
C LEU A 398 -4.32 -8.60 -2.66
N CYS A 399 -3.05 -8.20 -2.79
CA CYS A 399 -2.67 -7.08 -3.62
C CYS A 399 -3.00 -7.34 -5.09
N GLY A 400 -2.65 -8.52 -5.62
CA GLY A 400 -2.98 -8.91 -6.99
C GLY A 400 -4.49 -9.00 -7.24
N TRP A 401 -5.24 -9.57 -6.31
CA TRP A 401 -6.70 -9.60 -6.36
C TRP A 401 -7.30 -8.20 -6.49
N MET A 402 -6.85 -7.23 -5.70
CA MET A 402 -7.33 -5.84 -5.79
C MET A 402 -7.08 -5.23 -7.18
N HIS A 403 -5.92 -5.48 -7.79
CA HIS A 403 -5.58 -4.97 -9.12
C HIS A 403 -6.39 -5.67 -10.22
N ASP A 404 -6.58 -6.98 -10.12
CA ASP A 404 -7.36 -7.76 -11.09
C ASP A 404 -8.86 -7.48 -11.01
N GLN A 405 -9.40 -7.14 -9.83
CA GLN A 405 -10.77 -6.64 -9.72
C GLN A 405 -10.96 -5.33 -10.51
N ALA A 406 -9.97 -4.45 -10.49
CA ALA A 406 -10.00 -3.22 -11.27
C ALA A 406 -9.84 -3.49 -12.78
N SER A 407 -8.97 -4.43 -13.17
CA SER A 407 -8.84 -4.88 -14.55
C SER A 407 -10.14 -5.51 -15.07
N TYR A 408 -10.81 -6.30 -14.23
CA TYR A 408 -12.10 -6.89 -14.54
C TYR A 408 -13.20 -5.83 -14.75
N ALA A 409 -13.25 -4.80 -13.89
CA ALA A 409 -14.17 -3.67 -14.05
C ALA A 409 -13.98 -2.95 -15.39
N LEU A 410 -12.72 -2.65 -15.73
CA LEU A 410 -12.41 -1.98 -16.99
C LEU A 410 -12.74 -2.86 -18.21
N LEU A 411 -12.39 -4.14 -18.18
CA LEU A 411 -12.71 -5.06 -19.27
C LEU A 411 -14.22 -5.21 -19.47
N HIS A 412 -15.01 -5.24 -18.39
CA HIS A 412 -16.46 -5.28 -18.48
C HIS A 412 -17.03 -3.98 -19.07
N ARG A 413 -16.46 -2.83 -18.74
CA ARG A 413 -16.85 -1.54 -19.37
C ARG A 413 -16.61 -1.58 -20.89
N ILE A 414 -15.50 -2.15 -21.33
CA ILE A 414 -15.08 -2.14 -22.74
C ILE A 414 -15.78 -3.25 -23.55
N ALA A 415 -16.29 -4.30 -22.90
CA ALA A 415 -16.97 -5.41 -23.56
C ALA A 415 -18.30 -4.96 -24.17
N SER A 416 -18.61 -5.44 -25.39
CA SER A 416 -19.91 -5.19 -26.01
C SER A 416 -21.03 -5.87 -25.22
N PRO A 417 -22.29 -5.40 -25.30
CA PRO A 417 -23.41 -6.09 -24.66
C PRO A 417 -23.49 -7.57 -25.11
N GLY A 418 -23.34 -8.49 -24.15
CA GLY A 418 -23.33 -9.94 -24.39
C GLY A 418 -21.95 -10.57 -24.57
N ASP A 419 -20.89 -9.75 -24.68
CA ASP A 419 -19.53 -10.25 -24.74
C ASP A 419 -19.06 -10.77 -23.38
N LYS A 420 -18.30 -11.87 -23.47
CA LYS A 420 -17.74 -12.57 -22.32
C LYS A 420 -16.36 -12.02 -22.00
N VAL A 421 -16.17 -11.49 -20.78
CA VAL A 421 -14.83 -11.09 -20.32
C VAL A 421 -13.92 -12.31 -20.21
N ASN A 422 -12.74 -12.22 -20.82
CA ASN A 422 -11.71 -13.25 -20.76
C ASN A 422 -11.01 -13.25 -19.40
N TRP A 423 -10.99 -14.40 -18.71
CA TRP A 423 -10.32 -14.57 -17.43
C TRP A 423 -8.82 -14.30 -17.47
N VAL A 424 -8.15 -14.66 -18.57
CA VAL A 424 -6.70 -14.50 -18.69
C VAL A 424 -6.32 -13.01 -18.67
N ASP A 425 -7.16 -12.17 -19.26
CA ASP A 425 -6.94 -10.72 -19.28
C ASP A 425 -7.39 -10.08 -17.96
N ALA A 426 -8.49 -10.56 -17.37
CA ALA A 426 -8.97 -10.10 -16.06
C ALA A 426 -7.98 -10.41 -14.93
N LEU A 427 -7.33 -11.58 -14.97
CA LEU A 427 -6.33 -12.01 -14.00
C LEU A 427 -4.88 -11.74 -14.47
N GLY A 428 -4.71 -10.73 -15.33
CA GLY A 428 -3.43 -10.45 -15.97
C GLY A 428 -2.32 -10.02 -15.00
N THR A 429 -2.68 -9.44 -13.84
CA THR A 429 -1.69 -8.85 -12.92
C THR A 429 -1.31 -9.76 -11.75
N ILE A 430 -2.17 -10.69 -11.31
CA ILE A 430 -1.86 -11.59 -10.18
C ILE A 430 -0.54 -12.38 -10.31
N PRO A 431 -0.08 -12.84 -11.50
CA PRO A 431 1.20 -13.56 -11.60
C PRO A 431 2.39 -12.70 -11.16
N PHE A 432 2.35 -11.38 -11.40
CA PHE A 432 3.37 -10.45 -10.92
C PHE A 432 3.48 -10.50 -9.40
N PHE A 433 2.36 -10.42 -8.70
CA PHE A 433 2.34 -10.37 -7.24
C PHE A 433 2.69 -11.71 -6.61
N VAL A 434 2.14 -12.81 -7.12
CA VAL A 434 2.38 -14.17 -6.60
C VAL A 434 3.86 -14.57 -6.74
N ALA A 435 4.57 -14.06 -7.75
CA ALA A 435 6.00 -14.34 -7.90
C ALA A 435 6.89 -13.66 -6.83
N GLN A 436 6.47 -12.53 -6.24
CA GLN A 436 7.33 -11.74 -5.33
C GLN A 436 7.73 -12.50 -4.05
N PRO A 437 6.81 -13.17 -3.32
CA PRO A 437 7.16 -13.97 -2.13
C PRO A 437 8.25 -15.02 -2.39
N PHE A 438 8.22 -15.68 -3.55
CA PHE A 438 9.22 -16.69 -3.90
C PHE A 438 10.61 -16.09 -4.06
N ALA A 439 10.72 -14.97 -4.80
CA ALA A 439 12.00 -14.29 -4.93
C ALA A 439 12.50 -13.69 -3.61
N ILE A 440 11.61 -13.16 -2.77
CA ILE A 440 11.97 -12.70 -1.42
C ILE A 440 12.50 -13.89 -0.58
N ALA A 441 11.90 -15.08 -0.69
CA ALA A 441 12.36 -16.27 0.02
C ALA A 441 13.73 -16.74 -0.48
N VAL A 442 13.95 -16.76 -1.80
CA VAL A 442 15.25 -17.07 -2.42
C VAL A 442 16.31 -16.06 -2.00
N GLU A 443 16.02 -14.76 -2.11
CA GLU A 443 16.90 -13.68 -1.66
C GLU A 443 17.27 -13.83 -0.18
N THR A 444 16.27 -14.12 0.66
CA THR A 444 16.47 -14.35 2.10
C THR A 444 17.38 -15.54 2.35
N PHE A 445 17.20 -16.64 1.61
CA PHE A 445 18.04 -17.83 1.72
C PHE A 445 19.49 -17.51 1.33
N ILE A 446 19.70 -16.88 0.18
CA ILE A 446 21.03 -16.48 -0.32
C ILE A 446 21.72 -15.56 0.68
N LYS A 447 21.06 -14.48 1.11
CA LYS A 447 21.59 -13.55 2.12
C LYS A 447 21.92 -14.25 3.43
N ARG A 448 21.16 -15.27 3.82
CA ARG A 448 21.42 -16.05 5.04
C ARG A 448 22.67 -16.91 4.89
N GLN A 449 22.85 -17.62 3.78
CA GLN A 449 24.05 -18.44 3.57
C GLN A 449 25.29 -17.56 3.42
N TRP A 450 25.18 -16.48 2.65
CA TRP A 450 26.26 -15.51 2.48
C TRP A 450 26.71 -14.92 3.82
N ARG A 451 25.78 -14.49 4.69
CA ARG A 451 26.12 -14.00 6.03
C ARG A 451 26.89 -15.01 6.89
N LYS A 452 26.56 -16.30 6.81
CA LYS A 452 27.29 -17.35 7.55
C LYS A 452 28.72 -17.52 7.03
N VAL A 453 28.90 -17.51 5.71
CA VAL A 453 30.22 -17.61 5.07
C VAL A 453 31.05 -16.38 5.43
N LYS A 454 30.46 -15.20 5.25
CA LYS A 454 31.06 -13.90 5.56
C LYS A 454 31.50 -13.78 7.03
N SER A 455 30.66 -14.21 7.98
CA SER A 455 31.03 -14.19 9.41
C SER A 455 32.20 -15.12 9.75
N ARG A 456 32.42 -16.17 8.96
CA ARG A 456 33.56 -17.09 9.13
C ARG A 456 34.83 -16.54 8.49
N GLN A 457 34.72 -15.93 7.31
CA GLN A 457 35.85 -15.39 6.56
C GLN A 457 36.36 -14.05 7.11
N TYR A 458 35.46 -13.23 7.66
CA TYR A 458 35.78 -11.87 8.13
C TYR A 458 35.30 -11.66 9.59
N PRO A 459 35.88 -12.38 10.57
CA PRO A 459 35.44 -12.32 11.97
C PRO A 459 35.72 -10.95 12.63
N GLY A 460 36.68 -10.18 12.11
CA GLY A 460 37.06 -8.86 12.64
C GLY A 460 36.28 -7.68 12.05
N GLY A 461 35.33 -7.93 11.15
CA GLY A 461 34.59 -6.87 10.43
C GLY A 461 34.71 -7.02 8.92
N THR A 462 33.73 -6.48 8.20
CA THR A 462 33.67 -6.61 6.74
C THR A 462 34.43 -5.48 6.06
N PRO A 463 35.31 -5.77 5.09
CA PRO A 463 35.95 -4.75 4.27
C PRO A 463 34.94 -3.91 3.45
N ASP A 464 35.19 -2.61 3.31
CA ASP A 464 34.27 -1.70 2.60
C ASP A 464 34.06 -2.05 1.12
N TRP A 465 35.12 -2.51 0.43
CA TRP A 465 35.02 -2.95 -0.96
C TRP A 465 34.03 -4.13 -1.11
N LEU A 466 34.00 -5.04 -0.13
CA LEU A 466 33.10 -6.18 -0.14
C LEU A 466 31.65 -5.71 0.07
N VAL A 467 31.44 -4.77 1.00
CA VAL A 467 30.12 -4.14 1.21
C VAL A 467 29.63 -3.44 -0.06
N PHE A 468 30.52 -2.75 -0.78
CA PHE A 468 30.17 -2.11 -2.04
C PHE A 468 29.72 -3.13 -3.10
N TRP A 469 30.47 -4.20 -3.31
CA TRP A 469 30.11 -5.24 -4.29
C TRP A 469 28.82 -5.98 -3.90
N GLU A 470 28.63 -6.29 -2.62
CA GLU A 470 27.37 -6.83 -2.12
C GLU A 470 26.19 -5.92 -2.44
N ARG A 471 26.37 -4.60 -2.27
CA ARG A 471 25.34 -3.63 -2.60
C ARG A 471 25.06 -3.58 -4.09
N LEU A 472 26.10 -3.50 -4.90
CA LEU A 472 25.97 -3.44 -6.36
C LEU A 472 25.27 -4.68 -6.92
N VAL A 473 25.71 -5.88 -6.52
CA VAL A 473 25.11 -7.15 -6.96
C VAL A 473 23.66 -7.23 -6.49
N GLY A 474 23.38 -6.91 -5.22
CA GLY A 474 22.01 -6.92 -4.71
C GLY A 474 21.10 -5.92 -5.43
N PHE A 475 21.62 -4.72 -5.73
CA PHE A 475 20.88 -3.67 -6.42
C PHE A 475 20.56 -4.08 -7.86
N ALA A 476 21.57 -4.56 -8.60
CA ALA A 476 21.39 -5.07 -9.96
C ALA A 476 20.42 -6.24 -10.01
N ALA A 477 20.55 -7.23 -9.10
CA ALA A 477 19.64 -8.37 -9.01
C ALA A 477 18.19 -7.95 -8.70
N THR A 478 18.01 -6.92 -7.85
CA THR A 478 16.69 -6.38 -7.54
C THR A 478 16.02 -5.79 -8.79
N TRP A 479 16.73 -4.93 -9.53
CA TRP A 479 16.21 -4.33 -10.76
C TRP A 479 15.98 -5.36 -11.86
N TRP A 480 16.87 -6.34 -11.99
CA TRP A 480 16.70 -7.43 -12.93
C TRP A 480 15.43 -8.24 -12.63
N TRP A 481 15.20 -8.61 -11.37
CA TRP A 481 13.99 -9.32 -10.97
C TRP A 481 12.72 -8.48 -11.20
N LEU A 482 12.73 -7.21 -10.80
CA LEU A 482 11.60 -6.32 -10.99
C LEU A 482 11.30 -6.12 -12.48
N GLY A 483 12.31 -5.90 -13.31
CA GLY A 483 12.15 -5.77 -14.76
C GLY A 483 11.61 -7.05 -15.42
N TRP A 484 12.11 -8.22 -15.01
CA TRP A 484 11.63 -9.50 -15.52
C TRP A 484 10.17 -9.77 -15.11
N SER A 485 9.85 -9.59 -13.83
CA SER A 485 8.50 -9.84 -13.32
C SER A 485 7.49 -8.78 -13.75
N ALA A 486 7.91 -7.53 -14.01
CA ALA A 486 7.03 -6.45 -14.45
C ALA A 486 6.26 -6.78 -15.73
N ARG A 487 6.75 -7.70 -16.58
CA ARG A 487 6.06 -8.13 -17.81
C ARG A 487 4.59 -8.50 -17.59
N TRP A 488 4.27 -9.23 -16.52
CA TRP A 488 2.89 -9.66 -16.25
C TRP A 488 2.01 -8.47 -15.94
N PHE A 489 2.53 -7.54 -15.15
CA PHE A 489 1.83 -6.32 -14.79
C PHE A 489 1.63 -5.39 -16.00
N VAL A 490 2.69 -5.17 -16.77
CA VAL A 490 2.68 -4.32 -17.98
C VAL A 490 1.72 -4.88 -19.03
N VAL A 491 1.82 -6.17 -19.34
CA VAL A 491 0.93 -6.84 -20.31
C VAL A 491 -0.50 -6.87 -19.79
N GLY A 492 -0.71 -7.21 -18.52
CA GLY A 492 -2.04 -7.28 -17.91
C GLY A 492 -2.80 -5.95 -18.01
N LEU A 493 -2.17 -4.85 -17.58
CA LEU A 493 -2.82 -3.52 -17.66
C LEU A 493 -3.02 -3.05 -19.10
N THR A 494 -2.07 -3.33 -19.99
CA THR A 494 -2.17 -2.92 -21.40
C THR A 494 -3.31 -3.67 -22.10
N ARG A 495 -3.43 -4.99 -21.91
CA ARG A 495 -4.53 -5.79 -22.46
C ARG A 495 -5.88 -5.45 -21.86
N ALA A 496 -5.91 -5.09 -20.57
CA ALA A 496 -7.11 -4.55 -19.93
C ALA A 496 -7.56 -3.21 -20.53
N GLY A 497 -6.71 -2.54 -21.32
CA GLY A 497 -7.04 -1.28 -21.99
C GLY A 497 -6.83 -0.04 -21.11
N VAL A 498 -6.07 -0.16 -20.01
CA VAL A 498 -5.83 0.93 -19.04
C VAL A 498 -5.16 2.14 -19.72
N TRP A 499 -4.32 1.89 -20.71
CA TRP A 499 -3.54 2.91 -21.42
C TRP A 499 -4.09 3.25 -22.80
N ARG A 500 -5.24 2.68 -23.17
CA ARG A 500 -5.83 2.88 -24.49
C ARG A 500 -6.40 4.28 -24.57
N MET A 501 -5.89 5.07 -25.52
CA MET A 501 -6.39 6.40 -25.83
C MET A 501 -7.30 6.30 -27.07
N GLY A 502 -8.52 6.85 -27.03
CA GLY A 502 -9.40 6.95 -28.22
C GLY A 502 -10.91 6.72 -27.99
N GLU A 503 -11.68 7.04 -29.05
CA GLU A 503 -13.15 7.04 -29.30
C GLU A 503 -14.10 7.54 -28.18
N ASP A 504 -13.89 7.12 -26.93
CA ASP A 504 -14.75 7.44 -25.79
C ASP A 504 -14.06 8.33 -24.72
N GLU A 505 -12.75 8.59 -24.86
CA GLU A 505 -12.02 9.48 -23.95
C GLU A 505 -12.10 10.95 -24.38
N LEU A 506 -12.29 11.85 -23.41
CA LEU A 506 -12.20 13.30 -23.66
C LEU A 506 -10.75 13.67 -24.01
N PRO A 507 -10.52 14.44 -25.10
CA PRO A 507 -9.19 14.91 -25.46
C PRO A 507 -8.56 15.62 -24.26
N SER A 508 -7.35 15.21 -23.91
CA SER A 508 -6.66 15.79 -22.77
C SER A 508 -5.48 16.61 -23.24
N TRP A 509 -5.43 17.87 -22.80
CA TRP A 509 -4.33 18.77 -23.13
C TRP A 509 -2.97 18.18 -22.72
N THR A 510 -1.97 18.32 -23.58
CA THR A 510 -0.58 17.89 -23.34
C THR A 510 0.43 18.91 -23.82
N LEU A 511 1.36 19.29 -22.95
CA LEU A 511 2.46 20.18 -23.27
C LEU A 511 3.46 19.48 -24.19
N PHE A 512 3.92 18.30 -23.78
CA PHE A 512 4.97 17.57 -24.49
C PHE A 512 4.45 16.94 -25.79
N GLY A 513 3.17 16.58 -25.88
CA GLY A 513 2.53 16.23 -27.15
C GLY A 513 2.63 17.37 -28.17
N GLY A 514 2.32 18.60 -27.75
CA GLY A 514 2.41 19.78 -28.59
C GLY A 514 3.85 20.11 -29.00
N LEU A 515 4.77 20.12 -28.04
CA LEU A 515 6.16 20.51 -28.26
C LEU A 515 6.96 19.50 -29.12
N ILE A 516 6.70 18.19 -28.97
CA ILE A 516 7.49 17.14 -29.65
C ILE A 516 6.78 16.63 -30.91
N TRP A 517 5.45 16.48 -30.87
CA TRP A 517 4.67 15.87 -31.94
C TRP A 517 3.66 16.82 -32.61
N GLY A 518 3.60 18.10 -32.21
CA GLY A 518 2.66 19.07 -32.78
C GLY A 518 1.19 18.82 -32.41
N LYS A 519 0.91 17.95 -31.43
CA LYS A 519 -0.45 17.58 -30.99
C LYS A 519 -0.70 18.04 -29.55
N TRP A 520 -1.45 19.12 -29.40
CA TRP A 520 -1.76 19.73 -28.10
C TRP A 520 -2.82 18.99 -27.30
N GLU A 521 -3.53 18.04 -27.93
CA GLU A 521 -4.57 17.21 -27.33
C GLU A 521 -4.35 15.77 -27.76
N VAL A 522 -4.49 14.85 -26.79
CA VAL A 522 -4.29 13.41 -26.95
C VAL A 522 -5.34 12.63 -26.18
#